data_AF-A0A951GDH0-F1
#
_entry.id   AF-A0A951GDH0-F1
#
_cell.length_a   1.000
_cell.length_b   1.000
_cell.length_c   1.000
_cell.angle_alpha   90.00
_cell.angle_beta   90.00
_cell.angle_gamma   90.00
#
_symmetry.space_group_name_H-M   'P 1'
#
loop_
_entity.id
_entity.type
_entity.pdbx_description
1 polymer ?
#
loop_
_entity_poly.entity_id
_entity_poly.type
_entity_poly.pdbx_seq_one_letter_code
_entity_poly.pdbx_strand_id
1 'polypeptide(L)' 'RRAELPPPAPSPQALWKYGHWRWNGQKYVWVPGLYVQRPSPTANWIPDYWEQGPKGWMWVEGQWTS' A
#
# COMPACT_ATOMS: atom_id res chain seq x y z
N ARG A 1 11.73 5.36 -9.16
CA ARG A 1 11.26 4.74 -7.89
C ARG A 1 11.74 5.62 -6.75
N ARG A 2 10.97 6.62 -6.32
CA ARG A 2 11.31 7.41 -5.12
C ARG A 2 10.99 6.48 -3.94
N ALA A 3 12.02 5.87 -3.36
CA ALA A 3 11.84 5.14 -2.11
C ALA A 3 11.54 6.21 -1.05
N GLU A 4 10.26 6.40 -0.72
CA GLU A 4 9.89 7.09 0.50
C GLU A 4 10.49 6.26 1.63
N LEU A 5 11.62 6.71 2.18
CA LEU A 5 12.18 6.12 3.38
C LEU A 5 11.16 6.37 4.50
N PRO A 6 10.57 5.32 5.10
CA PRO A 6 9.66 5.49 6.20
C PRO A 6 10.36 6.25 7.33
N PRO A 7 9.66 7.13 8.07
CA PRO A 7 10.13 7.61 9.36
C PRO A 7 10.45 6.47 10.35
N PRO A 8 10.87 6.76 11.58
CA PRO A 8 10.83 5.78 12.66
C PRO A 8 9.37 5.36 12.91
N ALA A 9 9.11 4.06 13.00
CA ALA A 9 7.77 3.58 13.28
C ALA A 9 7.34 4.00 14.71
N PRO A 10 6.11 4.53 14.89
CA PRO A 10 5.64 4.96 16.21
C PRO A 10 5.38 3.78 17.16
N SER A 11 5.20 2.57 16.64
CA SER A 11 5.04 1.35 17.44
C SER A 11 5.57 0.11 16.71
N PRO A 12 5.86 -0.99 17.43
CA PRO A 12 6.25 -2.27 16.81
C PRO A 12 5.17 -2.85 15.89
N GLN A 13 3.91 -2.52 16.16
CA GLN A 13 2.74 -2.93 15.37
C GLN A 13 2.45 -1.99 14.22
N ALA A 14 3.12 -0.83 14.12
CA ALA A 14 2.95 0.06 12.99
C ALA A 14 3.69 -0.49 11.78
N LEU A 15 3.02 -0.56 10.64
CA LEU A 15 3.60 -0.92 9.35
C LEU A 15 3.50 0.28 8.40
N TRP A 16 4.60 0.56 7.69
CA TRP A 16 4.61 1.62 6.70
C TRP A 16 3.90 1.18 5.43
N LYS A 17 2.74 1.78 5.17
CA LYS A 17 2.05 1.67 3.89
C LYS A 17 2.61 2.76 2.98
N TYR A 18 3.33 2.35 1.93
CA TYR A 18 3.89 3.29 0.94
C TYR A 18 2.80 4.13 0.27
N GLY A 19 3.18 5.35 -0.15
CA GLY A 19 2.30 6.19 -0.94
C GLY A 19 2.00 5.56 -2.30
N HIS A 20 0.79 5.82 -2.81
CA HIS A 20 0.31 5.30 -4.08
C HIS A 20 -0.51 6.36 -4.81
N TRP A 21 -0.65 6.20 -6.13
CA TRP A 21 -1.54 7.01 -6.93
C TRP A 21 -2.95 6.46 -6.82
N ARG A 22 -3.88 7.27 -6.33
CA ARG A 22 -5.30 6.94 -6.27
C ARG A 22 -6.07 7.70 -7.34
N TRP A 23 -6.95 7.03 -8.07
CA TRP A 23 -7.92 7.70 -8.94
C TRP A 23 -9.06 8.28 -8.10
N ASN A 24 -9.32 9.59 -8.22
CA ASN A 24 -10.39 10.26 -7.47
C ASN A 24 -11.69 10.47 -8.30
N GLY A 25 -11.78 9.89 -9.49
CA GLY A 25 -12.89 10.12 -10.44
C GLY A 25 -12.59 11.15 -11.53
N GLN A 26 -11.52 11.93 -11.40
CA GLN A 26 -11.12 12.93 -12.40
C GLN A 26 -9.64 12.87 -12.77
N LYS A 27 -8.77 12.59 -11.79
CA LYS A 27 -7.31 12.50 -11.98
C LYS A 27 -6.68 11.52 -10.99
N TYR A 28 -5.47 11.07 -11.31
CA TYR A 28 -4.61 10.40 -10.36
C TYR A 28 -4.08 11.43 -9.35
N VAL A 29 -4.36 11.21 -8.07
CA VAL A 29 -3.83 11.99 -6.96
C VAL A 29 -2.83 11.15 -6.17
N TRP A 30 -1.69 11.74 -5.81
CA TRP A 30 -0.72 11.07 -4.95
C TRP A 30 -1.26 11.04 -3.53
N VAL A 31 -1.42 9.83 -2.98
CA VAL A 31 -1.73 9.62 -1.58
C VAL A 31 -0.40 9.32 -0.88
N PRO A 32 0.06 10.16 0.06
CA PRO A 32 1.30 9.90 0.77
C PRO A 32 1.20 8.64 1.62
N GLY A 33 2.34 7.97 1.81
CA GLY A 33 2.41 6.82 2.70
C GLY A 33 2.07 7.17 4.15
N LEU A 34 1.54 6.21 4.88
CA LEU A 34 1.19 6.36 6.29
C LEU A 34 1.50 5.10 7.10
N TYR A 35 1.68 5.27 8.39
CA TYR A 35 1.70 4.14 9.31
C TYR A 35 0.29 3.64 9.56
N VAL A 36 0.09 2.36 9.29
CA VAL A 36 -1.14 1.63 9.62
C VAL A 36 -0.86 0.65 10.76
N GLN A 37 -1.84 0.47 11.64
CA GLN A 37 -1.71 -0.50 12.72
C GLN A 37 -1.95 -1.91 12.18
N ARG A 38 -0.99 -2.81 12.38
CA ARG A 38 -1.11 -4.21 11.98
C ARG A 38 -2.16 -4.90 12.84
N PRO A 39 -3.06 -5.70 12.24
CA PRO A 39 -4.00 -6.51 13.00
C PRO A 39 -3.31 -7.67 13.76
N SER A 40 -2.15 -8.14 13.29
CA SER A 40 -1.34 -9.15 13.97
C SER A 40 0.16 -8.87 13.84
N PRO A 41 1.03 -9.45 14.70
CA PRO A 41 2.48 -9.26 14.60
C PRO A 41 3.10 -9.79 13.30
N THR A 42 2.49 -10.81 12.69
CA THR A 42 2.95 -11.39 11.42
C THR A 42 2.28 -10.76 10.20
N ALA A 43 1.24 -9.94 10.41
CA ALA A 43 0.52 -9.31 9.31
C ALA A 43 1.43 -8.37 8.51
N ASN A 44 1.54 -8.64 7.22
CA ASN A 44 2.21 -7.78 6.26
C ASN A 44 1.18 -7.12 5.35
N TRP A 45 1.39 -5.84 5.01
CA TRP A 45 0.57 -5.16 4.04
C TRP A 45 1.13 -5.39 2.65
N ILE A 46 0.32 -5.95 1.77
CA ILE A 46 0.61 -6.01 0.34
C ILE A 46 -0.06 -4.76 -0.27
N PRO A 47 0.70 -3.81 -0.85
CA PRO A 47 0.10 -2.66 -1.53
C PRO A 47 -0.73 -3.12 -2.73
N ASP A 48 -1.68 -2.29 -3.12
CA ASP A 48 -2.39 -2.45 -4.39
C ASP A 48 -1.42 -2.50 -5.55
N TYR A 49 -1.69 -3.38 -6.51
CA TYR A 49 -0.86 -3.53 -7.69
C TYR A 49 -1.71 -3.89 -8.91
N TRP A 50 -1.20 -3.50 -10.07
CA TRP A 50 -1.74 -3.98 -11.33
C TRP A 50 -1.14 -5.35 -11.63
N GLU A 51 -2.01 -6.35 -11.75
CA GLU A 51 -1.63 -7.69 -12.15
C GLU A 51 -1.98 -7.91 -13.62
N GLN A 52 -1.04 -8.43 -14.41
CA GLN A 52 -1.29 -8.76 -15.80
C GLN A 52 -1.89 -10.17 -15.88
N GLY A 53 -3.19 -10.24 -16.17
CA GLY A 53 -3.90 -11.49 -16.36
C GLY A 53 -4.13 -11.84 -17.84
N PRO A 54 -4.75 -13.00 -18.12
CA PRO A 54 -5.00 -13.48 -19.48
C PRO A 54 -5.90 -12.55 -20.33
N LYS A 55 -6.65 -11.66 -19.71
CA LYS A 55 -7.60 -10.73 -20.37
C LYS A 55 -7.17 -9.26 -20.27
N GLY A 56 -5.97 -8.96 -19.75
CA GLY A 56 -5.47 -7.59 -19.58
C GLY A 56 -5.01 -7.27 -18.16
N TRP A 57 -4.88 -5.97 -17.87
CA TRP A 57 -4.49 -5.48 -16.55
C TRP A 57 -5.67 -5.51 -15.58
N MET A 58 -5.51 -6.21 -14.46
CA MET A 58 -6.48 -6.25 -13.36
C MET A 58 -5.92 -5.49 -12.17
N TRP A 59 -6.75 -4.67 -11.54
CA TRP A 59 -6.40 -4.00 -10.30
C TRP A 59 -6.61 -4.97 -9.13
N VAL A 60 -5.52 -5.29 -8.44
CA VAL A 60 -5.58 -6.07 -7.20
C VAL A 60 -5.53 -5.10 -6.04
N GLU A 61 -6.61 -5.06 -5.26
CA GLU A 61 -6.65 -4.24 -4.05
C GLU A 61 -5.61 -4.74 -3.04
N GLY A 62 -4.93 -3.80 -2.40
CA GLY A 62 -3.97 -4.12 -1.35
C GLY A 62 -4.66 -4.80 -0.17
N GLN A 63 -4.04 -5.85 0.34
CA GLN A 63 -4.61 -6.69 1.40
C GLN A 63 -3.59 -6.99 2.49
N TRP A 64 -4.11 -7.26 3.68
CA TRP A 64 -3.31 -7.82 4.77
C TRP A 64 -3.11 -9.31 4.51
N THR A 65 -1.85 -9.74 4.52
CA THR A 65 -1.47 -11.17 4.55
C THR A 65 -0.94 -11.51 5.94
N SER A 66 -1.17 -12.73 6.43
CA SER A 66 -0.76 -13.18 7.78
C SER A 66 0.37 -14.20 7.74
#